data_AF-A0A950XGI9-F1
#
_entry.id   AF-A0A950XGI9-F1
#
_cell.length_a   1.000
_cell.length_b   1.000
_cell.length_c   1.000
_cell.angle_alpha   90.00
_cell.angle_beta   90.00
_cell.angle_gamma   90.00
#
_symmetry.space_group_name_H-M   'P 1'
#
loop_
_entity.id
_entity.type
_entity.pdbx_description
1 polymer ?
#
loop_
_entity_poly.entity_id
_entity_poly.type
_entity_poly.pdbx_seq_one_letter_code
_entity_poly.pdbx_strand_id
1 'polypeptide(L)' 'MAMHEAPLECSHGICNCSLTGSVDGAEVYCSDYCRESDESGVESETCACGHPECDTP' A
#
# COMPACT_ATOMS: atom_id res chain seq x y z
N MET A 1 13.40 -11.69 -20.31
CA MET A 1 13.61 -11.31 -18.90
C MET A 1 12.28 -11.56 -18.24
N ALA A 2 12.20 -12.53 -17.32
CA ALA A 2 10.94 -12.83 -16.63
C ALA A 2 10.63 -11.64 -15.71
N MET A 3 9.62 -10.86 -16.07
CA MET A 3 8.95 -9.94 -15.15
C MET A 3 8.44 -10.81 -13.99
N HIS A 4 9.15 -10.77 -12.87
CA HIS A 4 8.72 -11.47 -11.67
C HIS A 4 7.51 -10.70 -11.16
N GLU A 5 6.33 -11.27 -11.37
CA GLU A 5 5.06 -10.83 -10.81
C GLU A 5 5.10 -11.17 -9.31
N ALA A 6 5.94 -10.47 -8.55
CA ALA A 6 5.92 -10.57 -7.11
C ALA A 6 4.65 -9.86 -6.60
N PRO A 7 3.95 -10.41 -5.60
CA PRO A 7 2.89 -9.67 -4.93
C PRO A 7 3.50 -8.37 -4.39
N LEU A 8 2.86 -7.25 -4.72
CA LEU A 8 3.28 -5.94 -4.22
C LEU A 8 2.45 -5.62 -2.99
N GLU A 9 3.13 -5.19 -1.94
CA GLU A 9 2.49 -4.72 -0.72
C GLU A 9 2.46 -3.19 -0.75
N CYS A 10 1.43 -2.60 -0.15
CA CYS A 10 1.40 -1.15 0.02
C CYS A 10 2.55 -0.74 0.96
N SER A 11 3.29 0.31 0.60
CA SER A 11 4.41 0.82 1.41
C SER A 11 3.97 1.39 2.76
N HIS A 12 2.71 1.82 2.88
CA HIS A 12 2.14 2.28 4.14
C HIS A 12 1.98 1.12 5.14
N GLY A 13 2.74 1.16 6.23
CA GLY A 13 2.94 0.00 7.12
C GLY A 13 1.71 -0.58 7.81
N ILE A 14 0.59 0.15 7.88
CA ILE A 14 -0.70 -0.34 8.43
C ILE A 14 -1.66 -0.87 7.35
N CYS A 15 -1.29 -0.73 6.08
CA CYS A 15 -2.11 -1.12 4.94
C CYS A 15 -1.84 -2.57 4.54
N ASN A 16 -2.88 -3.39 4.51
CA ASN A 16 -2.82 -4.82 4.13
C ASN A 16 -3.25 -5.09 2.68
N CYS A 17 -3.30 -4.04 1.86
CA CYS A 17 -3.88 -4.13 0.53
C CYS A 17 -2.88 -4.81 -0.42
N SER A 18 -3.37 -5.81 -1.16
CA SER A 18 -2.56 -6.63 -2.06
C SER A 18 -2.54 -6.03 -3.46
N LEU A 19 -1.41 -5.47 -3.86
CA LEU A 19 -1.24 -4.86 -5.16
C LEU A 19 -0.68 -5.87 -6.16
N THR A 20 -1.20 -5.82 -7.38
CA THR A 20 -0.69 -6.61 -8.51
C THR A 20 -0.09 -5.65 -9.53
N GLY A 21 1.20 -5.77 -9.79
CA GLY A 21 1.91 -4.85 -10.68
C GLY A 21 3.39 -5.19 -10.81
N SER A 22 4.09 -4.43 -11.66
CA SER A 22 5.54 -4.51 -11.82
C SER A 22 6.12 -3.16 -11.38
N VAL A 23 6.89 -3.13 -10.30
CA VAL A 23 7.64 -1.93 -9.92
C VAL A 23 9.13 -2.23 -9.87
N ASP A 24 9.90 -1.33 -10.50
CA ASP A 24 11.35 -1.32 -10.48
C ASP A 24 11.80 -0.57 -9.22
N GLY A 25 11.68 -1.21 -8.05
CA GLY A 25 12.21 -0.70 -6.78
C GLY A 25 11.60 0.61 -6.25
N ALA A 26 10.43 1.03 -6.73
CA ALA A 26 9.73 2.22 -6.24
C ALA A 26 8.68 1.86 -5.17
N GLU A 27 8.46 2.78 -4.23
CA GLU A 27 7.39 2.70 -3.23
C GLU A 27 6.02 2.70 -3.92
N VAL A 28 5.13 1.80 -3.47
CA VAL A 28 3.81 1.60 -4.09
C VAL A 28 2.74 1.84 -3.06
N TYR A 29 1.78 2.69 -3.41
CA TYR A 29 0.66 3.01 -2.54
C TYR A 29 -0.64 2.56 -3.19
N CYS A 30 -1.51 1.91 -2.41
CA CYS A 30 -2.81 1.45 -2.89
C CYS A 30 -3.80 2.60 -3.14
N SER A 31 -3.55 3.77 -2.53
CA SER A 31 -4.39 4.96 -2.59
C SER A 31 -3.55 6.20 -2.29
N ASP A 32 -4.05 7.37 -2.67
CA ASP A 32 -3.47 8.66 -2.28
C ASP A 32 -3.40 8.82 -0.75
N TYR A 33 -4.40 8.33 -0.01
CA TYR A 33 -4.40 8.35 1.45
C TYR A 33 -3.17 7.66 2.03
N CYS A 34 -2.84 6.46 1.56
CA CYS A 34 -1.66 5.73 2.07
C CYS A 34 -0.36 6.46 1.78
N ARG A 35 -0.25 7.12 0.63
CA ARG A 35 0.91 7.95 0.29
C ARG A 35 0.99 9.16 1.20
N GLU A 36 -0.10 9.91 1.33
CA GLU A 36 -0.14 11.12 2.15
C GLU A 36 0.07 10.80 3.64
N SER A 37 -0.50 9.72 4.16
CA SER A 37 -0.30 9.28 5.55
C SER A 37 1.15 8.89 5.84
N ASP A 38 1.79 8.19 4.90
CA ASP A 38 3.20 7.83 5.00
C ASP A 38 4.11 9.07 4.94
N GLU A 39 3.95 9.91 3.91
CA GLU A 39 4.72 11.14 3.74
C GLU A 39 4.51 12.15 4.87
N SER A 40 3.29 12.25 5.38
CA SER A 40 2.94 13.16 6.45
C SER A 40 3.30 12.62 7.84
N GLY A 41 3.77 11.36 7.93
CA GLY A 41 4.16 10.70 9.19
C GLY A 41 3.01 10.60 10.19
N VAL A 42 1.77 10.57 9.71
CA VAL A 42 0.59 10.51 10.57
C VAL A 42 0.38 9.05 10.96
N GLU A 43 0.82 8.69 12.16
CA GLU A 43 0.56 7.37 12.72
C GLU A 43 -0.94 7.19 12.93
N SER A 44 -1.59 6.48 11.99
CA SER A 44 -2.98 6.07 12.11
C SER A 44 -3.01 4.65 12.67
N GLU A 45 -3.91 4.38 13.61
CA GLU A 45 -4.08 3.03 14.18
C GLU A 45 -4.76 2.06 13.20
N THR A 46 -5.43 2.60 12.18
CA THR A 46 -6.17 1.84 11.17
C THR A 46 -5.97 2.44 9.79
N CYS A 47 -5.98 1.60 8.76
CA CYS A 47 -5.84 2.04 7.38
C CYS A 47 -7.18 2.53 6.83
N ALA A 48 -7.29 3.82 6.51
CA ALA A 48 -8.48 4.41 5.89
C ALA A 48 -8.35 4.60 4.38
N CYS A 49 -7.63 3.72 3.69
CA CYS A 49 -7.42 3.81 2.24
C CYS A 49 -8.68 3.55 1.39
N GLY A 50 -9.76 3.08 2.03
CA GLY A 50 -11.05 2.80 1.39
C GLY A 50 -11.13 1.47 0.64
N HIS A 51 -10.09 0.64 0.71
CA HIS A 51 -10.09 -0.71 0.14
C HIS A 51 -10.61 -1.72 1.17
N PRO A 52 -11.46 -2.68 0.75
CA PRO A 52 -12.11 -3.63 1.66
C PRO A 52 -11.10 -4.54 2.39
N GLU A 53 -9.93 -4.77 1.80
CA GLU A 53 -8.83 -5.56 2.38
C GLU A 53 -8.23 -4.88 3.62
N CYS A 54 -8.36 -3.56 3.68
CA CYS A 54 -7.82 -2.69 4.71
C CYS A 54 -8.92 -2.16 5.65
N ASP A 55 -10.21 -2.38 5.32
CA ASP A 55 -11.41 -1.91 6.05
C ASP A 55 -11.93 -2.94 7.06
N THR A 56 -11.26 -4.10 7.21
CA THR A 56 -11.64 -5.13 8.19
C THR A 56 -10.89 -4.96 9.52
N PRO A 57 -11.59 -5.10 10.67
CA PRO A 57 -11.02 -4.97 12.02
C PRO A 57 -10.08 -6.11 12.43
#